data_AF-A0A956ISN8-F1
#
_entry.id   AF-A0A956ISN8-F1
#
_cell.length_a   1.000
_cell.length_b   1.000
_cell.length_c   1.000
_cell.angle_alpha   90.00
_cell.angle_beta   90.00
_cell.angle_gamma   90.00
#
_symmetry.space_group_name_H-M   'P 1'
#
loop_
_entity.id
_entity.type
_entity.pdbx_description
1 polymer ?
#
loop_
_entity_poly.entity_id
_entity_poly.type
_entity_poly.pdbx_seq_one_letter_code
_entity_poly.pdbx_strand_id
1 'polypeptide(L)'
;MPARSRPSAPGLTVSPGRAPREVKTESGEYLVAPSDWLLVPPGDPALSRRVKAGGDHWLVQEKKGRKVFSRGIWAPRERVESITAALAAERADPAYQRKLDAARAKREAEQVEYAASFEQEVFEFLDFAPEHTALAQQMAKAIAAHATPVGSGTVARTKRITIEERARAATIAWMRHQTTGYDDMKIPRV
;
A
#
# COMPACT_ATOMS: atom_id res chain seq x y z
N MET A 1 45.34 6.77 11.98
CA MET A 1 43.94 6.39 12.28
C MET A 1 43.49 5.43 11.19
N PRO A 2 43.29 4.13 11.46
CA PRO A 2 43.07 3.17 10.38
C PRO A 2 41.69 3.42 9.76
N ALA A 3 41.70 3.58 8.44
CA ALA A 3 40.50 3.61 7.61
C ALA A 3 39.73 2.31 7.86
N ARG A 4 38.63 2.38 8.61
CA ARG A 4 37.71 1.26 8.74
C ARG A 4 37.05 1.07 7.38
N SER A 5 37.37 -0.08 6.79
CA SER A 5 36.88 -0.61 5.52
C SER A 5 35.39 -0.34 5.36
N ARG A 6 35.03 0.29 4.24
CA ARG A 6 33.63 0.46 3.82
C ARG A 6 33.05 -0.93 3.52
N PRO A 7 32.04 -1.43 4.24
CA PRO A 7 31.18 -2.47 3.68
C PRO A 7 30.34 -1.82 2.59
N SER A 8 30.90 -1.77 1.38
CA SER A 8 30.24 -1.40 0.12
C SER A 8 29.40 -2.58 -0.34
N ALA A 9 28.26 -2.81 0.31
CA ALA A 9 27.23 -3.69 -0.20
C ALA A 9 26.00 -2.83 -0.54
N PRO A 10 25.51 -2.85 -1.80
CA PRO A 10 24.29 -2.13 -2.14
C PRO A 10 23.13 -2.69 -1.31
N GLY A 11 22.51 -1.84 -0.49
CA GLY A 11 21.32 -2.19 0.29
C GLY A 11 21.57 -2.95 1.60
N LEU A 12 22.70 -2.69 2.29
CA LEU A 12 22.95 -3.23 3.64
C LEU A 12 21.75 -2.93 4.57
N THR A 13 21.18 -3.96 5.18
CA THR A 13 20.14 -3.81 6.21
C THR A 13 20.78 -3.83 7.59
N VAL A 14 20.43 -2.83 8.40
CA VAL A 14 20.97 -2.61 9.74
C VAL A 14 19.85 -2.26 10.71
N SER A 15 20.09 -2.45 11.99
CA SER A 15 19.21 -2.01 13.07
C SER A 15 19.78 -0.77 13.78
N PRO A 16 18.95 0.07 14.41
CA PRO A 16 19.45 1.21 15.20
C PRO A 16 20.42 0.75 16.30
N GLY A 17 21.54 1.45 16.45
CA GLY A 17 22.49 1.28 17.55
C GLY A 17 22.10 2.11 18.78
N ARG A 18 23.06 2.31 19.69
CA ARG A 18 22.83 3.09 20.92
C ARG A 18 22.98 4.60 20.68
N ALA A 19 23.89 4.98 19.80
CA ALA A 19 24.10 6.37 19.40
C ALA A 19 23.31 6.73 18.12
N PRO A 20 23.00 8.01 17.87
CA PRO A 20 22.14 8.42 16.74
C PRO A 20 22.62 8.01 15.34
N ARG A 21 23.93 7.85 15.15
CA ARG A 21 24.55 7.44 13.86
C ARG A 21 25.08 6.01 13.90
N GLU A 22 24.99 5.36 15.05
CA GLU A 22 25.45 3.99 15.20
C GLU A 22 24.35 3.05 14.73
N VAL A 23 24.75 2.00 14.02
CA VAL A 23 23.86 0.97 13.51
C VAL A 23 24.47 -0.39 13.80
N LYS A 24 23.63 -1.39 13.97
CA LYS A 24 24.04 -2.77 14.23
C LYS A 24 23.67 -3.65 13.03
N THR A 25 24.65 -4.32 12.46
CA THR A 25 24.46 -5.27 11.35
C THR A 25 23.77 -6.55 11.83
N GLU A 26 23.32 -7.38 10.89
CA GLU A 26 22.76 -8.70 11.20
C GLU A 26 23.80 -9.64 11.86
N SER A 27 25.09 -9.48 11.52
CA SER A 27 26.20 -10.21 12.16
C SER A 27 26.49 -9.76 13.59
N GLY A 28 25.81 -8.71 14.08
CA GLY A 28 25.99 -8.17 15.42
C GLY A 28 27.11 -7.15 15.56
N GLU A 29 27.76 -6.77 14.46
CA GLU A 29 28.78 -5.72 14.41
C GLU A 29 28.14 -4.33 14.51
N TYR A 30 28.80 -3.42 15.21
CA TYR A 30 28.40 -2.02 15.29
C TYR A 30 29.20 -1.20 14.27
N LEU A 31 28.48 -0.50 13.41
CA LEU A 31 29.01 0.43 12.42
C LEU A 31 28.54 1.85 12.73
N VAL A 32 29.31 2.84 12.30
CA VAL A 32 28.90 4.24 12.35
C VAL A 32 28.63 4.71 10.93
N ALA A 33 27.46 5.31 10.69
CA ALA A 33 27.11 5.88 9.40
C ALA A 33 28.15 6.94 8.98
N PRO A 34 28.70 6.86 7.75
CA PRO A 34 29.72 7.80 7.26
C PRO A 34 29.31 9.25 7.50
N SER A 35 30.22 10.14 7.90
CA SER A 35 29.87 11.51 8.32
C SER A 35 29.17 12.33 7.23
N ASP A 36 29.46 12.02 5.98
CA ASP A 36 28.85 12.59 4.77
C ASP A 36 27.47 11.99 4.45
N TRP A 37 26.94 11.06 5.25
CA TRP A 37 25.62 10.47 5.04
C TRP A 37 24.54 11.14 5.90
N LEU A 38 23.34 11.24 5.34
CA LEU A 38 22.14 11.74 5.98
C LEU A 38 21.12 10.61 6.15
N LEU A 39 20.42 10.60 7.30
CA LEU A 39 19.32 9.68 7.54
C LEU A 39 18.04 10.26 6.96
N VAL A 40 17.53 9.62 5.91
CA VAL A 40 16.22 9.93 5.34
C VAL A 40 15.15 9.24 6.20
N PRO A 41 14.25 9.98 6.86
CA PRO A 41 13.18 9.37 7.65
C PRO A 41 12.16 8.67 6.75
N PRO A 42 11.45 7.66 7.26
CA PRO A 42 10.31 7.08 6.54
C PRO A 42 9.21 8.13 6.36
N GLY A 43 8.55 8.15 5.19
CA GLY A 43 7.38 9.00 4.96
C GLY A 43 7.20 9.47 3.53
N ASP A 44 8.28 9.78 2.82
CA ASP A 44 8.24 10.18 1.41
C ASP A 44 8.64 9.01 0.50
N PRO A 45 7.68 8.34 -0.18
CA PRO A 45 7.98 7.20 -1.03
C PRO A 45 8.78 7.59 -2.28
N ALA A 46 8.61 8.81 -2.79
CA ALA A 46 9.32 9.27 -3.99
C ALA A 46 10.80 9.50 -3.67
N LEU A 47 11.08 10.19 -2.55
CA LEU A 47 12.44 10.38 -2.04
C LEU A 47 13.10 9.04 -1.73
N SER A 48 12.42 8.18 -0.98
CA SER A 48 12.94 6.86 -0.60
C SER A 48 13.29 5.99 -1.81
N ARG A 49 12.44 5.96 -2.84
CA ARG A 49 12.69 5.18 -4.07
C ARG A 49 13.89 5.72 -4.84
N ARG A 50 13.97 7.04 -5.05
CA ARG A 50 15.07 7.68 -5.78
C ARG A 50 16.41 7.56 -5.05
N VAL A 51 16.42 7.66 -3.73
CA VAL A 51 17.62 7.48 -2.90
C VAL A 51 18.17 6.05 -3.02
N LYS A 52 17.30 5.03 -2.94
CA LYS A 52 17.71 3.62 -3.11
C LYS A 52 18.21 3.31 -4.51
N ALA A 53 17.61 3.92 -5.54
CA ALA A 53 18.04 3.76 -6.92
C ALA A 53 19.42 4.38 -7.19
N GLY A 54 19.83 5.38 -6.40
CA GLY A 54 21.07 6.13 -6.61
C GLY A 54 22.36 5.45 -6.16
N GLY A 55 22.32 4.19 -5.68
CA GLY A 55 23.50 3.42 -5.30
C GLY A 55 23.58 3.15 -3.80
N ASP A 56 24.78 3.28 -3.21
CA ASP A 56 25.05 2.90 -1.82
C ASP A 56 24.08 3.57 -0.83
N HIS A 57 23.50 2.73 0.02
CA HIS A 57 22.58 3.13 1.08
C HIS A 57 22.48 2.02 2.13
N TRP A 58 22.13 2.38 3.37
CA TRP A 58 21.80 1.42 4.43
C TRP A 58 20.33 1.55 4.83
N LEU A 59 19.62 0.42 4.89
CA LEU A 59 18.24 0.36 5.35
C LEU A 59 18.21 0.15 6.85
N VAL A 60 17.66 1.11 7.60
CA VAL A 60 17.50 0.97 9.05
C VAL A 60 16.16 0.31 9.33
N GLN A 61 16.18 -0.89 9.90
CA GLN A 61 15.02 -1.70 10.22
C GLN A 61 15.05 -2.17 11.68
N GLU A 62 13.90 -2.15 12.34
CA GLU A 62 13.75 -2.60 13.72
C GLU A 62 12.63 -3.64 13.80
N LYS A 63 12.95 -4.83 14.28
CA LYS A 63 11.98 -5.89 14.51
C LYS A 63 11.32 -5.68 15.86
N LYS A 64 10.00 -5.47 15.89
CA LYS A 64 9.18 -5.39 17.11
C LYS A 64 8.09 -6.46 17.05
N GLY A 65 8.29 -7.53 17.82
CA GLY A 65 7.46 -8.75 17.75
C GLY A 65 7.54 -9.42 16.39
N ARG A 66 6.38 -9.65 15.75
CA ARG A 66 6.29 -10.24 14.39
C ARG A 66 6.41 -9.20 13.26
N LYS A 67 6.51 -7.91 13.58
CA LYS A 67 6.54 -6.82 12.59
C LYS A 67 7.93 -6.22 12.47
N VAL A 68 8.30 -5.81 11.26
CA VAL A 68 9.53 -5.07 10.97
C VAL A 68 9.15 -3.63 10.65
N PHE A 69 9.75 -2.68 11.36
CA PHE A 69 9.53 -1.24 11.21
C PHE A 69 10.73 -0.63 10.51
N SER A 70 10.50 0.14 9.45
CA SER A 70 11.55 0.95 8.86
C SER A 70 11.77 2.21 9.72
N ARG A 71 13.03 2.48 10.06
CA ARG A 71 13.47 3.68 10.78
C ARG A 71 14.14 4.72 9.89
N GLY A 72 14.35 4.40 8.63
CA GLY A 72 14.89 5.31 7.63
C GLY A 72 15.92 4.66 6.73
N ILE A 73 16.57 5.50 5.92
CA ILE A 73 17.59 5.11 4.96
C ILE A 73 18.78 6.03 5.15
N TRP A 74 19.95 5.48 5.48
CA TRP A 74 21.18 6.25 5.40
C TRP A 74 21.67 6.27 3.96
N ALA A 75 22.00 7.45 3.44
CA ALA A 75 22.55 7.63 2.10
C ALA A 75 23.44 8.88 2.04
N PRO A 76 24.33 9.02 1.04
CA PRO A 76 25.15 10.21 0.85
C PRO A 76 24.31 11.50 0.87
N ARG A 77 24.72 12.46 1.70
CA ARG A 77 24.03 13.73 1.95
C ARG A 77 23.79 14.49 0.65
N GLU A 78 24.83 14.67 -0.17
CA GLU A 78 24.76 15.38 -1.44
C GLU A 78 23.66 14.82 -2.36
N ARG A 79 23.56 13.48 -2.44
CA ARG A 79 22.51 12.80 -3.21
C ARG A 79 21.12 13.07 -2.63
N VAL A 80 20.97 12.94 -1.31
CA VAL A 80 19.69 13.17 -0.65
C VAL A 80 19.23 14.62 -0.86
N GLU A 81 20.12 15.59 -0.69
CA GLU A 81 19.85 17.02 -0.88
C GLU A 81 19.48 17.32 -2.33
N SER A 82 20.24 16.80 -3.31
CA SER A 82 19.95 16.95 -4.75
C SER A 82 18.57 16.39 -5.13
N ILE A 83 18.25 15.16 -4.69
CA ILE A 83 16.94 14.54 -4.95
C ILE A 83 15.82 15.32 -4.26
N THR A 84 16.05 15.80 -3.05
CA THR A 84 15.06 16.59 -2.30
C THR A 84 14.77 17.92 -3.01
N ALA A 85 15.80 18.61 -3.49
CA ALA A 85 15.64 19.84 -4.26
C ALA A 85 14.90 19.61 -5.58
N ALA A 86 15.24 18.53 -6.31
CA ALA A 86 14.54 18.16 -7.54
C ALA A 86 13.06 17.84 -7.28
N LEU A 87 12.75 17.09 -6.22
CA LEU A 87 11.36 16.80 -5.84
C LEU A 87 10.60 18.06 -5.40
N ALA A 88 11.25 19.00 -4.71
CA ALA A 88 10.64 20.26 -4.33
C ALA A 88 10.30 21.11 -5.57
N ALA A 89 11.21 21.18 -6.56
CA ALA A 89 10.96 21.86 -7.82
C ALA A 89 9.82 21.22 -8.62
N GLU A 90 9.80 19.87 -8.73
CA GLU A 90 8.70 19.14 -9.37
C GLU A 90 7.35 19.40 -8.69
N ARG A 91 7.32 19.44 -7.35
CA ARG A 91 6.08 19.67 -6.59
C ARG A 91 5.62 21.13 -6.65
N ALA A 92 6.54 22.07 -6.84
CA ALA A 92 6.23 23.48 -6.99
C ALA A 92 5.62 23.80 -8.36
N ASP A 93 5.84 22.95 -9.37
CA ASP A 93 5.26 23.13 -10.70
C ASP A 93 3.73 22.97 -10.66
N PRO A 94 2.94 24.01 -11.02
CA PRO A 94 1.48 23.90 -11.09
C PRO A 94 1.00 22.80 -12.05
N ALA A 95 1.77 22.45 -13.08
CA ALA A 95 1.44 21.37 -14.00
C ALA A 95 1.45 20.00 -13.28
N TYR A 96 2.33 19.82 -12.29
CA TYR A 96 2.36 18.63 -11.45
C TYR A 96 1.05 18.46 -10.67
N GLN A 97 0.59 19.53 -10.02
CA GLN A 97 -0.67 19.51 -9.27
C GLN A 97 -1.87 19.24 -10.18
N ARG A 98 -1.95 19.93 -11.33
CA ARG A 98 -3.01 19.69 -12.34
C ARG A 98 -3.04 18.23 -12.81
N LYS A 99 -1.88 17.61 -13.01
CA LYS A 99 -1.78 16.20 -13.40
C LYS A 99 -2.28 15.27 -12.30
N LEU A 100 -1.98 15.56 -11.03
CA LEU A 100 -2.48 14.77 -9.91
C LEU A 100 -4.00 14.86 -9.79
N ASP A 101 -4.56 16.05 -9.94
CA ASP A 101 -6.00 16.29 -9.83
C ASP A 101 -6.75 15.63 -11.00
N ALA A 102 -6.25 15.77 -12.23
CA ALA A 102 -6.79 15.07 -13.39
C ALA A 102 -6.74 13.54 -13.22
N ALA A 103 -5.65 13.00 -12.69
CA ALA A 103 -5.54 11.57 -12.41
C ALA A 103 -6.48 11.12 -11.28
N ARG A 104 -6.78 11.97 -10.30
CA ARG A 104 -7.77 11.69 -9.24
C ARG A 104 -9.18 11.66 -9.83
N ALA A 105 -9.57 12.69 -10.56
CA ALA A 105 -10.86 12.78 -11.22
C ALA A 105 -11.11 11.58 -12.15
N LYS A 106 -10.09 11.18 -12.92
CA LYS A 106 -10.16 9.99 -13.77
C LYS A 106 -10.45 8.72 -12.96
N ARG A 107 -9.75 8.49 -11.84
CA ARG A 107 -9.98 7.31 -10.99
C ARG A 107 -11.34 7.33 -10.31
N GLU A 108 -11.83 8.51 -9.95
CA GLU A 108 -13.18 8.66 -9.39
C GLU A 108 -14.23 8.29 -10.42
N ALA A 109 -14.08 8.74 -11.67
CA ALA A 109 -14.96 8.34 -12.77
C ALA A 109 -14.90 6.81 -13.03
N GLU A 110 -13.70 6.23 -13.13
CA GLU A 110 -13.51 4.78 -13.29
C GLU A 110 -14.12 3.99 -12.13
N GLN A 111 -14.08 4.52 -10.90
CA GLN A 111 -14.67 3.87 -9.73
C GLN A 111 -16.21 3.89 -9.77
N VAL A 112 -16.82 4.98 -10.26
CA VAL A 112 -18.27 5.07 -10.45
C VAL A 112 -18.72 4.08 -11.53
N GLU A 113 -18.04 4.07 -12.67
CA GLU A 113 -18.32 3.13 -13.77
C GLU A 113 -18.19 1.68 -13.30
N TYR A 114 -17.08 1.35 -12.63
CA TYR A 114 -16.86 0.02 -12.09
C TYR A 114 -17.93 -0.39 -11.07
N ALA A 115 -18.36 0.52 -10.18
CA ALA A 115 -19.39 0.22 -9.20
C ALA A 115 -20.75 -0.07 -9.87
N ALA A 116 -21.09 0.67 -10.93
CA ALA A 116 -22.30 0.43 -11.71
C ALA A 116 -22.25 -0.91 -12.47
N SER A 117 -21.13 -1.23 -13.13
CA SER A 117 -20.95 -2.54 -13.77
C SER A 117 -21.03 -3.66 -12.75
N PHE A 118 -20.42 -3.50 -11.57
CA PHE A 118 -20.48 -4.51 -10.52
C PHE A 118 -21.90 -4.70 -9.96
N GLU A 119 -22.66 -3.63 -9.79
CA GLU A 119 -24.08 -3.70 -9.39
C GLU A 119 -24.90 -4.48 -10.41
N GLN A 120 -24.70 -4.22 -11.70
CA GLN A 120 -25.38 -4.95 -12.78
C GLN A 120 -25.06 -6.45 -12.75
N GLU A 121 -23.80 -6.82 -12.56
CA GLU A 121 -23.39 -8.22 -12.45
C GLU A 121 -23.97 -8.92 -11.22
N VAL A 122 -24.12 -8.19 -10.11
CA VAL A 122 -24.82 -8.72 -8.93
C VAL A 122 -26.30 -8.94 -9.26
N PHE A 123 -26.94 -7.98 -9.92
CA PHE A 123 -28.34 -8.09 -10.32
C PHE A 123 -28.57 -9.30 -11.25
N GLU A 124 -27.71 -9.47 -12.26
CA GLU A 124 -27.77 -10.61 -13.18
C GLU A 124 -27.52 -11.94 -12.45
N PHE A 125 -26.56 -11.98 -11.53
CA PHE A 125 -26.30 -13.18 -10.74
C PHE A 125 -27.45 -13.55 -9.79
N LEU A 126 -28.22 -12.58 -9.29
CA LEU A 126 -29.37 -12.86 -8.43
C LEU A 126 -30.46 -13.63 -9.19
N ASP A 127 -30.65 -13.35 -10.49
CA ASP A 127 -31.57 -14.07 -11.38
C ASP A 127 -33.01 -14.22 -10.82
N PHE A 128 -33.56 -13.14 -10.26
CA PHE A 128 -34.92 -13.16 -9.72
C PHE A 128 -35.96 -13.15 -10.84
N ALA A 129 -37.10 -13.81 -10.60
CA ALA A 129 -38.25 -13.73 -11.49
C ALA A 129 -38.69 -12.26 -11.72
N PRO A 130 -39.25 -11.92 -12.89
CA PRO A 130 -39.61 -10.53 -13.24
C PRO A 130 -40.51 -9.81 -12.21
N GLU A 131 -41.37 -10.55 -11.51
CA GLU A 131 -42.22 -10.03 -10.43
C GLU A 131 -41.45 -9.54 -9.20
N HIS A 132 -40.19 -9.93 -9.03
CA HIS A 132 -39.31 -9.56 -7.94
C HIS A 132 -38.14 -8.67 -8.36
N THR A 133 -38.15 -8.11 -9.57
CA THR A 133 -37.09 -7.22 -10.09
C THR A 133 -36.79 -6.06 -9.14
N ALA A 134 -37.81 -5.44 -8.53
CA ALA A 134 -37.61 -4.34 -7.60
C ALA A 134 -36.78 -4.76 -6.36
N LEU A 135 -37.00 -5.97 -5.85
CA LEU A 135 -36.23 -6.50 -4.73
C LEU A 135 -34.80 -6.83 -5.15
N ALA A 136 -34.61 -7.45 -6.32
CA ALA A 136 -33.29 -7.76 -6.85
C ALA A 136 -32.44 -6.49 -7.05
N GLN A 137 -33.03 -5.40 -7.55
CA GLN A 137 -32.36 -4.09 -7.68
C GLN A 137 -31.93 -3.53 -6.32
N GLN A 138 -32.81 -3.59 -5.31
CA GLN A 138 -32.48 -3.12 -3.97
C GLN A 138 -31.32 -3.92 -3.36
N MET A 139 -31.33 -5.25 -3.52
CA MET A 139 -30.27 -6.12 -3.04
C MET A 139 -28.96 -5.89 -3.78
N ALA A 140 -28.98 -5.81 -5.10
CA ALA A 140 -27.79 -5.56 -5.91
C ALA A 140 -27.11 -4.24 -5.51
N LYS A 141 -27.90 -3.18 -5.35
CA LYS A 141 -27.42 -1.89 -4.87
C LYS A 141 -26.80 -1.97 -3.48
N ALA A 142 -27.45 -2.66 -2.54
CA ALA A 142 -26.92 -2.82 -1.17
C ALA A 142 -25.60 -3.60 -1.14
N ILE A 143 -25.50 -4.68 -1.93
CA ILE A 143 -24.29 -5.49 -2.05
C ILE A 143 -23.16 -4.67 -2.69
N ALA A 144 -23.44 -3.96 -3.79
CA ALA A 144 -22.46 -3.11 -4.47
C ALA A 144 -21.96 -1.98 -3.58
N ALA A 145 -22.85 -1.31 -2.86
CA ALA A 145 -22.49 -0.25 -1.91
C ALA A 145 -21.60 -0.75 -0.77
N HIS A 146 -21.80 -2.00 -0.32
CA HIS A 146 -20.95 -2.62 0.69
C HIS A 146 -19.59 -3.07 0.12
N ALA A 147 -19.57 -3.64 -1.09
CA ALA A 147 -18.40 -4.33 -1.60
C ALA A 147 -17.42 -3.44 -2.38
N THR A 148 -17.91 -2.48 -3.16
CA THR A 148 -17.10 -1.69 -4.09
C THR A 148 -16.21 -0.58 -3.46
N PRO A 149 -16.45 -0.05 -2.24
CA PRO A 149 -15.58 0.97 -1.65
C PRO A 149 -14.12 0.51 -1.49
N VAL A 150 -13.18 1.46 -1.62
CA VAL A 150 -11.75 1.18 -1.40
C VAL A 150 -11.50 0.84 0.06
N GLY A 151 -10.89 -0.32 0.31
CA GLY A 151 -10.59 -0.77 1.67
C GLY A 151 -11.73 -1.50 2.36
N SER A 152 -12.81 -1.86 1.64
CA SER A 152 -13.95 -2.63 2.18
C SER A 152 -13.58 -4.03 2.71
N GLY A 153 -12.39 -4.54 2.37
CA GLY A 153 -11.97 -5.90 2.72
C GLY A 153 -12.67 -6.99 1.90
N THR A 154 -13.46 -6.63 0.89
CA THR A 154 -14.20 -7.57 0.04
C THR A 154 -13.43 -7.95 -1.23
N VAL A 155 -13.96 -8.96 -1.93
CA VAL A 155 -13.40 -9.47 -3.19
C VAL A 155 -13.72 -8.60 -4.40
N ALA A 156 -14.59 -7.59 -4.30
CA ALA A 156 -15.08 -6.82 -5.45
C ALA A 156 -13.93 -6.32 -6.35
N ARG A 157 -12.82 -5.85 -5.75
CA ARG A 157 -11.72 -5.22 -6.49
C ARG A 157 -10.53 -6.15 -6.79
N THR A 158 -10.66 -7.46 -6.61
CA THR A 158 -9.56 -8.39 -6.88
C THR A 158 -9.31 -8.54 -8.39
N LYS A 159 -8.04 -8.56 -8.82
CA LYS A 159 -7.66 -8.68 -10.23
C LYS A 159 -7.54 -10.14 -10.73
N ARG A 160 -7.73 -11.13 -9.86
CA ARG A 160 -7.49 -12.55 -10.16
C ARG A 160 -8.67 -13.27 -10.81
N ILE A 161 -9.88 -12.74 -10.63
CA ILE A 161 -11.14 -13.33 -11.08
C ILE A 161 -11.94 -12.26 -11.84
N THR A 162 -12.88 -12.72 -12.66
CA THR A 162 -13.70 -11.84 -13.52
C THR A 162 -14.69 -11.02 -12.70
N ILE A 163 -15.42 -10.08 -13.31
CA ILE A 163 -16.36 -9.23 -12.55
C ILE A 163 -17.56 -10.03 -12.04
N GLU A 164 -18.04 -10.97 -12.85
CA GLU A 164 -19.10 -11.93 -12.61
C GLU A 164 -18.74 -12.81 -11.40
N GLU A 165 -17.52 -13.37 -11.37
CA GLU A 165 -17.03 -14.18 -10.26
C GLU A 165 -16.95 -13.37 -8.96
N ARG A 166 -16.58 -12.08 -9.05
CA ARG A 166 -16.53 -11.18 -7.89
C ARG A 166 -17.92 -10.83 -7.39
N ALA A 167 -18.86 -10.56 -8.29
CA ALA A 167 -20.26 -10.30 -7.97
C ALA A 167 -20.85 -11.51 -7.24
N ARG A 168 -20.71 -12.71 -7.80
CA ARG A 168 -21.12 -13.97 -7.16
C ARG A 168 -20.55 -14.13 -5.75
N ALA A 169 -19.23 -14.00 -5.61
CA ALA A 169 -18.56 -14.19 -4.33
C ALA A 169 -18.97 -13.13 -3.30
N ALA A 170 -19.15 -11.88 -3.71
CA ALA A 170 -19.64 -10.80 -2.85
C ALA A 170 -21.09 -11.04 -2.42
N THR A 171 -21.97 -11.48 -3.32
CA THR A 171 -23.36 -11.83 -3.01
C THR A 171 -23.43 -12.95 -1.98
N ILE A 172 -22.68 -14.04 -2.19
CA ILE A 172 -22.63 -15.17 -1.24
C ILE A 172 -22.11 -14.69 0.12
N ALA A 173 -21.02 -13.91 0.14
CA ALA A 173 -20.48 -13.37 1.38
C ALA A 173 -21.50 -12.49 2.10
N TRP A 174 -22.09 -11.52 1.39
CA TRP A 174 -23.08 -10.61 1.96
C TRP A 174 -24.27 -11.36 2.53
N MET A 175 -24.82 -12.34 1.79
CA MET A 175 -25.90 -13.19 2.28
C MET A 175 -25.51 -13.92 3.56
N ARG A 176 -24.30 -14.52 3.62
CA ARG A 176 -23.82 -15.20 4.84
C ARG A 176 -23.77 -14.26 6.05
N HIS A 177 -23.31 -13.03 5.87
CA HIS A 177 -23.26 -12.04 6.95
C HIS A 177 -24.65 -11.57 7.37
N GLN A 178 -25.60 -11.45 6.43
CA GLN A 178 -26.95 -10.94 6.74
C GLN A 178 -27.92 -12.00 7.28
N THR A 179 -27.79 -13.26 6.85
CA THR A 179 -28.79 -14.30 7.13
C THR A 179 -28.31 -15.38 8.08
N THR A 180 -27.05 -15.33 8.53
CA THR A 180 -26.48 -16.32 9.44
C THR A 180 -25.69 -15.64 10.57
N GLY A 181 -25.45 -16.35 11.68
CA GLY A 181 -24.55 -15.89 12.75
C GLY A 181 -23.06 -15.97 12.36
N TYR A 182 -22.71 -15.67 11.11
CA TYR A 182 -21.35 -15.87 10.59
C TYR A 182 -20.30 -15.07 11.34
N ASP A 183 -20.65 -13.85 11.76
CA ASP A 183 -19.75 -12.96 12.48
C ASP A 183 -19.38 -13.51 13.87
N ASP A 184 -20.25 -14.32 14.47
CA ASP A 184 -20.07 -14.91 15.80
C ASP A 184 -19.57 -16.37 15.75
N MET A 185 -19.42 -16.95 14.56
CA MET A 185 -18.99 -18.34 14.41
C MET A 185 -17.50 -18.51 14.73
N LYS A 186 -17.20 -19.35 15.71
CA LYS A 186 -15.83 -19.78 16.02
C LYS A 186 -15.39 -20.88 15.07
N ILE A 187 -14.62 -20.49 14.05
CA ILE A 187 -13.97 -21.45 13.12
C ILE A 187 -12.65 -21.93 13.75
N PRO A 188 -12.52 -23.23 14.10
CA PRO A 188 -11.25 -23.78 14.58
C PRO A 188 -10.18 -23.67 13.49
N ARG A 189 -8.97 -23.24 13.84
CA ARG A 189 -7.84 -23.18 12.91
C ARG A 189 -7.19 -24.56 12.85
N VAL A 190 -6.99 -25.07 11.64
CA VAL A 190 -6.21 -26.29 11.34
C VAL A 190 -4.74 -25.94 11.22
#